data_AF-A0A7T5R2G3-F1
#
_entry.id   AF-A0A7T5R2G3-F1
#
_cell.length_a   1.000
_cell.length_b   1.000
_cell.length_c   1.000
_cell.angle_alpha   90.00
_cell.angle_beta   90.00
_cell.angle_gamma   90.00
#
_symmetry.space_group_name_H-M   'P 1'
#
loop_
_entity.id
_entity.type
_entity.pdbx_description
1 polymer ?
#
loop_
_entity_poly.entity_id
_entity_poly.type
_entity_poly.pdbx_seq_one_letter_code
_entity_poly.pdbx_strand_id
1 'polypeptide(L)'
;MRFFALFFMLSIPALAALAFDLWLAYGESMDFNKPMEFTSVGWLWLRYAEDNYNLMRQTIDPATWSGVISPILSQKTVLVALFPVYLAIPILLIMKIFGWGSFEGNGWLSKLGRSKKKAGFSYQTNLDTPRKKMKYNRR
;
A
#
# COMPACT_ATOMS: atom_id res chain seq x y z
N MET A 1 -10.26 8.30 -7.91
CA MET A 1 -11.20 7.16 -7.74
C MET A 1 -10.60 5.80 -8.09
N ARG A 2 -9.99 5.58 -9.26
CA ARG A 2 -9.46 4.26 -9.69
C ARG A 2 -8.47 3.61 -8.71
N PHE A 3 -7.58 4.39 -8.11
CA PHE A 3 -6.62 3.90 -7.11
C PHE A 3 -7.27 3.38 -5.82
N PHE A 4 -8.29 4.09 -5.33
CA PHE A 4 -9.01 3.69 -4.13
C PHE A 4 -9.79 2.39 -4.36
N ALA A 5 -10.39 2.23 -5.56
CA ALA A 5 -11.06 1.01 -5.95
C ALA A 5 -10.10 -0.20 -6.00
N LEU A 6 -8.88 0.00 -6.52
CA LEU A 6 -7.86 -1.06 -6.53
C LEU A 6 -7.43 -1.47 -5.12
N PHE A 7 -7.15 -0.52 -4.23
CA PHE A 7 -6.82 -0.82 -2.84
C PHE A 7 -7.96 -1.55 -2.13
N PHE A 8 -9.19 -1.10 -2.34
CA PHE A 8 -10.37 -1.74 -1.78
C PHE A 8 -10.51 -3.19 -2.28
N MET A 9 -10.36 -3.42 -3.59
CA MET A 9 -10.39 -4.77 -4.16
C MET A 9 -9.28 -5.68 -3.61
N LEU A 10 -8.06 -5.14 -3.46
CA LEU A 10 -6.93 -5.89 -2.92
C LEU A 10 -7.08 -6.19 -1.42
N SER A 11 -7.86 -5.41 -0.67
CA SER A 11 -8.12 -5.68 0.75
C SER A 11 -9.28 -6.65 0.99
N ILE A 12 -10.09 -6.99 -0.03
CA ILE A 12 -11.23 -7.92 0.12
C ILE A 12 -10.80 -9.26 0.73
N PRO A 13 -9.75 -9.94 0.24
CA PRO A 13 -9.34 -11.24 0.80
C PRO A 13 -8.96 -11.14 2.28
N ALA A 14 -8.31 -10.06 2.69
CA ALA A 14 -7.92 -9.84 4.08
C ALA A 14 -9.12 -9.58 4.98
N LEU A 15 -10.09 -8.79 4.50
CA LEU A 15 -11.35 -8.56 5.20
C LEU A 15 -12.16 -9.85 5.35
N ALA A 16 -12.19 -10.68 4.32
CA ALA A 16 -12.85 -11.98 4.36
C ALA A 16 -12.19 -12.93 5.36
N ALA A 17 -10.85 -13.00 5.37
CA ALA A 17 -10.11 -13.79 6.35
C ALA A 17 -10.38 -13.33 7.80
N LEU A 18 -10.37 -12.02 8.03
CA LEU A 18 -10.65 -11.45 9.35
C LEU A 18 -12.10 -11.69 9.78
N ALA A 19 -13.06 -11.56 8.86
CA ALA A 19 -14.47 -11.87 9.14
C ALA A 19 -14.67 -13.35 9.50
N PHE A 20 -13.93 -14.24 8.83
CA PHE A 20 -13.96 -15.67 9.13
C PHE A 20 -13.37 -15.98 10.52
N ASP A 21 -12.24 -15.37 10.88
CA ASP A 21 -11.64 -15.53 12.20
C ASP A 21 -12.57 -14.99 13.31
N LEU A 22 -13.27 -13.87 13.07
CA LEU A 22 -14.28 -13.34 14.00
C LEU A 22 -15.48 -14.29 14.16
N TRP A 23 -15.94 -14.89 13.07
CA TRP A 23 -17.03 -15.86 13.10
C TRP A 23 -16.66 -17.11 13.91
N LEU A 24 -15.46 -17.64 13.73
CA LEU A 24 -14.93 -18.75 14.54
C LEU A 24 -14.85 -18.38 16.02
N ALA A 25 -14.27 -17.22 16.33
CA ALA A 25 -14.15 -16.74 17.70
C ALA A 25 -15.53 -16.58 18.38
N TYR A 26 -16.55 -16.15 17.64
CA TYR A 26 -17.92 -16.07 18.14
C TYR A 26 -18.51 -17.46 18.44
N GLY A 27 -18.28 -18.44 17.55
CA GLY A 27 -18.79 -19.81 17.72
C GLY A 27 -18.17 -20.57 18.89
N GLU A 28 -16.91 -20.28 19.24
CA GLU A 28 -16.17 -20.96 20.31
C GLU A 28 -16.29 -20.26 21.69
N SER A 29 -17.29 -19.39 21.87
CA SER A 29 -17.49 -18.55 23.05
C SER A 29 -16.31 -17.63 23.34
N MET A 30 -16.30 -16.45 22.72
CA MET A 30 -15.29 -15.41 22.92
C MET A 30 -14.98 -15.19 24.40
N ASP A 31 -13.82 -15.68 24.84
CA ASP A 31 -13.19 -15.23 26.07
C ASP A 31 -12.45 -13.93 25.75
N PHE A 32 -13.07 -12.79 26.06
CA PHE A 32 -12.48 -11.47 25.84
C PHE A 32 -11.17 -11.24 26.62
N ASN A 33 -10.81 -12.13 27.55
CA ASN A 33 -9.54 -12.07 28.25
C ASN A 33 -8.40 -12.78 27.49
N LYS A 34 -8.70 -13.49 26.39
CA LYS A 34 -7.70 -14.16 25.56
C LYS A 34 -7.45 -13.38 24.27
N PRO A 35 -6.20 -13.34 23.78
CA PRO A 35 -5.91 -12.75 22.48
C PRO A 35 -6.65 -13.51 21.37
N MET A 36 -7.15 -12.76 20.39
CA MET A 36 -7.83 -13.35 19.24
C MET A 36 -6.86 -14.22 18.44
N GLU A 37 -7.19 -15.49 18.28
CA GLU A 37 -6.38 -16.42 17.50
C GLU A 37 -6.75 -16.35 16.02
N PHE A 38 -5.82 -15.89 15.19
CA PHE A 38 -5.98 -15.92 13.74
C PHE A 38 -5.71 -17.33 13.20
N THR A 39 -6.57 -17.80 12.29
CA THR A 39 -6.38 -19.07 11.61
C THR A 39 -5.12 -19.06 10.74
N SER A 40 -4.53 -20.25 10.58
CA SER A 40 -3.43 -20.47 9.65
C SER A 40 -3.95 -20.91 8.29
N VAL A 41 -3.18 -20.61 7.23
CA VAL A 41 -3.52 -21.02 5.85
C VAL A 41 -3.67 -22.55 5.75
N GLY A 42 -2.81 -23.29 6.44
CA GLY A 42 -2.84 -24.75 6.48
C GLY A 42 -4.10 -25.29 7.14
N TRP A 43 -4.54 -24.69 8.25
CA TRP A 43 -5.80 -25.07 8.88
C TRP A 43 -6.98 -24.82 7.93
N LEU A 44 -6.97 -23.70 7.21
CA LEU A 44 -8.04 -23.34 6.29
C LEU A 44 -8.11 -24.29 5.09
N TRP A 45 -6.96 -24.67 4.52
CA TRP A 45 -6.91 -25.69 3.47
C TRP A 45 -7.43 -27.03 3.99
N LEU A 46 -6.91 -27.51 5.12
CA LEU A 46 -7.34 -28.79 5.69
C LEU A 46 -8.84 -28.81 6.01
N ARG A 47 -9.40 -27.70 6.50
CA ARG A 47 -10.82 -27.57 6.83
C ARG A 47 -11.76 -27.71 5.63
N TYR A 48 -11.38 -27.16 4.47
CA TYR A 48 -12.26 -27.07 3.30
C TYR A 48 -11.90 -28.05 2.17
N ALA A 49 -10.69 -28.61 2.18
CA ALA A 49 -10.22 -29.53 1.14
C ALA A 49 -9.16 -30.50 1.69
N GLU A 50 -9.54 -31.27 2.71
CA GLU A 50 -8.69 -32.26 3.37
C GLU A 50 -8.09 -33.28 2.39
N ASP A 51 -8.91 -33.83 1.49
CA ASP A 51 -8.44 -34.82 0.50
C ASP A 51 -7.33 -34.26 -0.38
N ASN A 52 -7.47 -33.01 -0.85
CA ASN A 52 -6.46 -32.33 -1.66
C ASN A 52 -5.19 -32.04 -0.86
N TYR A 53 -5.34 -31.67 0.41
CA TYR A 53 -4.21 -31.45 1.31
C TYR A 53 -3.40 -32.75 1.48
N ASN A 54 -4.08 -33.86 1.76
CA ASN A 54 -3.46 -35.16 1.99
C ASN A 54 -2.80 -35.70 0.71
N LEU A 55 -3.46 -35.57 -0.44
CA LEU A 55 -2.89 -35.93 -1.74
C LEU A 55 -1.59 -35.16 -2.02
N MET A 56 -1.60 -33.84 -1.84
CA MET A 56 -0.43 -32.99 -2.05
C MET A 56 0.69 -33.33 -1.07
N ARG A 57 0.37 -33.62 0.20
CA ARG A 57 1.35 -34.02 1.22
C ARG A 57 2.04 -35.34 0.89
N GLN A 58 1.35 -36.26 0.21
CA GLN A 58 1.89 -37.56 -0.20
C GLN A 58 2.68 -37.47 -1.51
N THR A 59 2.31 -36.55 -2.41
CA THR A 59 2.91 -36.43 -3.75
C THR A 59 4.20 -35.62 -3.75
N ILE A 60 4.31 -34.63 -2.86
CA ILE A 60 5.47 -33.75 -2.78
C ILE A 60 6.53 -34.35 -1.88
N ASP A 61 7.79 -34.23 -2.30
CA ASP A 61 8.94 -34.63 -1.51
C ASP A 61 8.90 -34.09 -0.06
N PRO A 62 9.11 -34.93 0.96
CA PRO A 62 9.00 -34.53 2.37
C PRO A 62 9.94 -33.38 2.77
N ALA A 63 11.14 -33.30 2.20
CA ALA A 63 12.07 -32.21 2.49
C ALA A 63 11.57 -30.88 1.91
N THR A 64 11.01 -30.92 0.70
CA THR A 64 10.39 -29.75 0.08
C THR A 64 9.14 -29.31 0.84
N TRP A 65 8.30 -30.25 1.26
CA TRP A 65 7.11 -29.93 2.03
C TRP A 65 7.47 -29.25 3.35
N SER A 66 8.38 -29.85 4.12
CA SER A 66 8.78 -29.32 5.42
C SER A 66 9.57 -28.00 5.31
N GLY A 67 10.41 -27.85 4.28
CA GLY A 67 11.28 -26.68 4.13
C GLY A 67 10.60 -25.46 3.50
N VAL A 68 9.59 -25.65 2.65
CA VAL A 68 8.97 -24.55 1.87
C VAL A 68 7.48 -24.43 2.12
N ILE A 69 6.74 -25.53 2.03
CA ILE A 69 5.26 -25.51 2.04
C ILE A 69 4.73 -25.33 3.46
N SER A 70 5.18 -26.15 4.41
CA SER A 70 4.77 -26.04 5.82
C SER A 70 4.98 -24.65 6.42
N PRO A 71 6.11 -23.95 6.18
CA PRO A 71 6.29 -22.57 6.63
C PRO A 71 5.28 -21.58 6.05
N ILE A 72 4.83 -21.76 4.80
CA ILE A 72 3.79 -20.92 4.20
C ILE A 72 2.43 -21.23 4.85
N LEU A 73 2.14 -22.52 5.04
CA LEU A 73 0.88 -22.98 5.62
C LEU A 73 0.73 -22.63 7.11
N SER A 74 1.82 -22.43 7.84
CA SER A 74 1.78 -21.98 9.23
C SER A 74 1.53 -20.49 9.40
N GLN A 75 1.61 -19.70 8.31
CA GLN A 75 1.35 -18.26 8.37
C GLN A 75 -0.12 -17.97 8.64
N LYS A 76 -0.37 -16.82 9.30
CA LYS A 76 -1.73 -16.34 9.57
C LYS A 76 -2.41 -15.95 8.26
N THR A 77 -3.63 -16.44 8.05
CA THR A 77 -4.38 -16.22 6.81
C THR A 77 -4.54 -14.73 6.51
N VAL A 78 -4.85 -13.91 7.53
CA VAL A 78 -4.99 -12.46 7.39
C VAL A 78 -3.70 -11.79 6.88
N LEU A 79 -2.53 -12.23 7.35
CA LEU A 79 -1.25 -11.66 6.91
C LEU A 79 -0.96 -12.00 5.45
N VAL A 80 -1.18 -13.25 5.06
CA VAL A 80 -1.01 -13.70 3.67
C VAL A 80 -2.00 -12.98 2.75
N ALA A 81 -3.24 -12.80 3.19
CA ALA A 81 -4.26 -12.10 2.43
C ALA A 81 -4.01 -10.59 2.29
N LEU A 82 -3.26 -9.98 3.21
CA LEU A 82 -2.81 -8.58 3.12
C LEU A 82 -1.57 -8.39 2.22
N PHE A 83 -0.88 -9.47 1.85
CA PHE A 83 0.35 -9.39 1.05
C PHE A 83 0.22 -8.53 -0.22
N PRO A 84 -0.85 -8.62 -1.02
CA PRO A 84 -1.01 -7.77 -2.20
C PRO A 84 -1.08 -6.28 -1.87
N VAL A 85 -1.69 -5.92 -0.73
CA VAL A 85 -1.75 -4.53 -0.25
C VAL A 85 -0.38 -4.07 0.20
N TYR A 86 0.34 -4.89 0.99
CA TYR A 86 1.69 -4.58 1.43
C TYR A 86 2.68 -4.43 0.28
N LEU A 87 2.49 -5.14 -0.83
CA LEU A 87 3.33 -5.05 -2.02
C LEU A 87 2.94 -3.85 -2.91
N ALA A 88 1.66 -3.48 -2.96
CA ALA A 88 1.20 -2.32 -3.71
C ALA A 88 1.74 -1.01 -3.14
N ILE A 89 1.77 -0.84 -1.81
CA ILE A 89 2.23 0.40 -1.16
C ILE A 89 3.65 0.83 -1.59
N PRO A 90 4.71 0.00 -1.46
CA PRO A 90 6.07 0.39 -1.84
C PRO A 90 6.18 0.64 -3.33
N ILE A 91 5.49 -0.12 -4.19
CA ILE A 91 5.46 0.13 -5.63
C ILE A 91 4.92 1.54 -5.91
N LEU A 92 3.82 1.93 -5.25
CA LEU A 92 3.26 3.27 -5.43
C LEU A 92 4.13 4.37 -4.85
N LEU A 93 4.82 4.12 -3.75
CA LEU A 93 5.82 5.05 -3.22
C LEU A 93 6.96 5.26 -4.23
N ILE A 94 7.50 4.17 -4.81
CA ILE A 94 8.52 4.24 -5.85
C ILE A 94 8.00 5.02 -7.07
N MET A 95 6.82 4.67 -7.58
CA MET A 95 6.21 5.38 -8.71
C MET A 95 6.01 6.87 -8.41
N LYS A 96 5.63 7.23 -7.17
CA LYS A 96 5.48 8.62 -6.75
C LYS A 96 6.83 9.34 -6.62
N ILE A 97 7.88 8.67 -6.18
CA ILE A 97 9.23 9.26 -6.08
C ILE A 97 9.76 9.61 -7.48
N PHE A 98 9.65 8.67 -8.43
CA PHE A 98 10.13 8.84 -9.79
C PHE A 98 9.14 9.60 -10.71
N GLY A 99 7.88 9.75 -10.28
CA GLY A 99 6.85 10.40 -11.08
C GLY A 99 6.45 9.57 -12.30
N TRP A 100 6.26 8.25 -12.13
CA TRP A 100 5.83 7.34 -13.19
C TRP A 100 4.33 7.10 -13.17
N GLY A 101 3.75 6.82 -14.36
CA GLY A 101 2.34 6.47 -14.53
C GLY A 101 1.41 7.58 -14.04
N SER A 102 0.53 7.27 -13.09
CA SER A 102 -0.43 8.26 -12.56
C SER A 102 0.18 9.41 -11.76
N PHE A 103 1.49 9.39 -11.50
CA PHE A 103 2.23 10.47 -10.84
C PHE A 103 3.14 11.27 -11.78
N GLU A 104 2.98 11.11 -13.09
CA GLU A 104 3.72 11.89 -14.10
C GLU A 104 3.63 13.40 -13.87
N GLY A 105 4.80 14.06 -13.90
CA GLY A 105 4.94 15.50 -13.65
C GLY A 105 4.86 15.93 -12.18
N ASN A 106 4.47 15.04 -11.27
CA ASN A 106 4.35 15.29 -9.83
C ASN A 106 5.41 14.58 -8.97
N GLY A 107 6.37 13.89 -9.61
CA GLY A 107 7.43 13.16 -8.92
C GLY A 107 8.31 14.06 -8.05
N TRP A 108 8.65 13.60 -6.85
CA TRP A 108 9.45 14.39 -5.90
C TRP A 108 10.84 14.73 -6.48
N LEU A 109 11.48 13.78 -7.16
CA LEU A 109 12.76 13.99 -7.85
C LEU A 109 12.64 15.00 -9.01
N SER A 110 11.52 15.00 -9.74
CA SER A 110 11.28 15.93 -10.84
C SER A 110 11.12 17.39 -10.38
N LYS A 111 10.67 17.60 -9.13
CA LYS A 111 10.53 18.93 -8.52
C LYS A 111 11.87 19.49 -8.02
N LEU A 112 12.78 18.63 -7.55
CA LEU A 112 14.15 19.02 -7.16
C LEU A 112 14.97 19.58 -8.35
N GLY A 113 14.77 19.04 -9.56
CA GLY A 113 15.44 19.56 -10.78
C GLY A 113 14.83 20.84 -11.36
N ARG A 114 13.60 21.19 -11.01
CA ARG A 114 12.89 22.36 -11.58
C ARG A 114 13.10 23.68 -10.82
N SER A 115 13.85 23.67 -9.71
CA SER A 115 14.04 24.86 -8.85
C SER A 115 15.08 25.90 -9.35
N LYS A 116 15.73 25.71 -10.50
CA LYS A 116 16.70 26.70 -11.02
C LYS A 116 16.62 26.87 -12.53
N LYS A 117 15.57 27.50 -13.06
CA LYS A 117 15.62 28.22 -14.35
C LYS A 117 14.41 29.13 -14.56
N LYS A 118 14.31 30.22 -13.78
CA LYS A 118 13.68 31.48 -14.23
C LYS A 118 14.33 32.67 -13.53
N ALA A 119 15.54 33.01 -13.96
CA ALA A 119 15.96 34.41 -14.06
C ALA A 119 16.10 34.70 -15.56
N GLY A 120 14.99 34.56 -16.29
CA GLY A 120 14.86 35.07 -17.64
C GLY A 120 14.58 36.57 -17.52
N PHE A 121 15.56 37.35 -17.93
CA PHE A 121 15.52 38.79 -18.16
C PHE A 121 14.17 39.20 -18.76
N SER A 122 13.29 39.79 -17.94
CA SER A 122 12.01 40.33 -18.39
C SER A 122 12.23 41.74 -18.94
N TYR A 123 12.19 41.91 -20.26
CA TYR A 123 11.81 43.20 -20.83
C TYR A 123 10.29 43.35 -20.64
N GLN A 124 9.89 44.02 -19.56
CA GLN A 124 8.54 44.57 -19.42
C GLN A 124 8.63 45.90 -18.69
N THR A 125 8.75 46.96 -19.48
CA THR A 125 8.47 48.35 -19.11
C THR A 125 6.99 48.47 -18.74
N ASN A 126 6.69 48.32 -17.45
CA ASN A 126 5.45 48.82 -16.84
C ASN A 126 5.86 49.77 -15.71
N LEU A 127 6.15 51.03 -16.06
CA LEU A 127 6.33 52.12 -15.10
C LEU A 127 5.00 52.85 -14.94
N ASP A 128 4.03 52.15 -14.34
CA ASP A 128 2.83 52.74 -13.74
C ASP A 128 3.07 52.91 -12.22
N THR A 129 4.20 53.52 -11.88
CA THR A 129 4.53 53.90 -10.49
C THR A 129 4.16 55.36 -10.27
N PRO A 130 3.37 55.70 -9.22
CA PRO A 130 3.02 57.08 -8.93
C PRO A 130 4.28 57.86 -8.56
N ARG A 131 4.58 58.91 -9.35
CA ARG A 131 5.72 59.81 -9.15
C ARG A 131 5.63 60.46 -7.76
N LYS A 132 6.60 60.18 -6.90
CA LYS A 132 6.84 60.88 -5.64
C LYS A 132 7.13 62.36 -5.95
N LYS A 133 6.19 63.27 -5.64
CA LYS A 133 6.32 64.72 -5.88
C LYS A 133 7.48 65.29 -5.05
N MET A 134 8.55 65.72 -5.72
CA MET A 134 9.61 66.55 -5.12
C MET A 134 9.08 67.97 -4.88
N LYS A 135 9.08 68.42 -3.62
CA LYS A 135 8.85 69.82 -3.22
C LYS A 135 10.15 70.60 -3.46
N TYR A 136 10.17 71.52 -4.42
CA TYR A 136 11.23 72.52 -4.53
C TYR A 136 10.91 73.71 -3.62
N ASN A 137 11.83 74.01 -2.71
CA ASN A 137 11.79 75.20 -1.86
C ASN A 137 12.57 76.31 -2.58
N ARG A 138 11.88 77.37 -3.04
CA ARG A 138 12.55 78.60 -3.52
C ARG A 138 12.81 79.50 -2.32
N ARG A 139 14.07 79.86 -2.12
CA ARG A 139 14.46 81.05 -1.34
C ARG A 139 14.26 82.29 -2.21
#